data_AF-A0A7H0HFZ3-F1
#
_entry.id   AF-A0A7H0HFZ3-F1
#
_cell.length_a   1.000
_cell.length_b   1.000
_cell.length_c   1.000
_cell.angle_alpha   90.00
_cell.angle_beta   90.00
_cell.angle_gamma   90.00
#
_symmetry.space_group_name_H-M   'P 1'
#
loop_
_entity.id
_entity.type
_entity.pdbx_description
1 polymer ?
#
loop_
_entity_poly.entity_id
_entity_poly.type
_entity_poly.pdbx_seq_one_letter_code
_entity_poly.pdbx_strand_id
1 'polypeptide(L)'
;MQLRLVAPDMDLLQPAAPPAARPVPPPADVLAQLMKLRDEMTQSASNGRFCDAASREWRRLPVMWRVALLMIAGIGADVEHLYTLADRNWQELPPPEREELRMVVRDAKKHLGGLTALAARV
;
A
#
# COMPACT_ATOMS: atom_id res chain seq x y z
N MET A 1 42.58 -51.86 -37.32
CA MET A 1 41.46 -50.90 -37.22
C MET A 1 40.62 -51.28 -36.01
N GLN A 2 40.42 -50.29 -35.13
CA GLN A 2 39.37 -50.09 -34.11
C GLN A 2 38.49 -51.27 -33.69
N LEU A 3 38.45 -51.53 -32.38
CA LEU A 3 37.31 -51.25 -31.48
C LEU A 3 37.58 -51.93 -30.13
N ARG A 4 38.10 -51.19 -29.15
CA ARG A 4 38.01 -51.56 -27.73
C ARG A 4 37.20 -50.48 -27.05
N LEU A 5 36.03 -50.87 -26.55
CA LEU A 5 35.14 -50.02 -25.77
C LEU A 5 35.91 -49.41 -24.60
N VAL A 6 36.02 -48.09 -24.61
CA VAL A 6 36.30 -47.32 -23.41
C VAL A 6 34.95 -47.18 -22.70
N ALA A 7 34.72 -47.99 -21.67
CA ALA A 7 33.69 -47.67 -20.71
C ALA A 7 34.24 -46.48 -19.90
N PRO A 8 33.59 -45.30 -19.90
CA PRO A 8 33.91 -44.29 -18.91
C PRO A 8 33.48 -44.84 -17.54
N ASP A 9 34.35 -44.66 -16.55
CA ASP A 9 34.05 -44.91 -15.15
C ASP A 9 32.65 -44.40 -14.84
N MET A 10 31.82 -45.32 -14.38
CA MET A 10 30.53 -45.07 -13.74
C MET A 10 30.82 -44.25 -12.48
N ASP A 11 31.00 -42.94 -12.66
CA ASP A 11 31.07 -41.98 -11.57
C ASP A 11 29.71 -41.99 -10.89
N LEU A 12 29.67 -42.81 -9.85
CA LEU A 12 28.77 -42.82 -8.70
C LEU A 12 27.64 -41.79 -8.85
N LEU A 13 26.48 -42.27 -9.33
CA LEU A 13 25.21 -41.62 -9.05
C LEU A 13 25.19 -41.32 -7.55
N GLN A 14 25.43 -40.06 -7.18
CA GLN A 14 25.08 -39.59 -5.85
C GLN A 14 23.65 -40.07 -5.61
N PRO A 15 23.33 -40.77 -4.51
CA PRO A 15 21.96 -41.12 -4.24
C PRO A 15 21.19 -39.80 -4.27
N ALA A 16 20.27 -39.69 -5.24
CA ALA A 16 19.48 -38.48 -5.43
C ALA A 16 18.89 -38.13 -4.06
N ALA A 17 19.27 -36.97 -3.53
CA ALA A 17 18.67 -36.47 -2.31
C ALA A 17 17.15 -36.62 -2.48
N PRO A 18 16.44 -37.25 -1.52
CA PRO A 18 15.01 -37.49 -1.67
C PRO A 18 14.35 -36.18 -2.06
N PRO A 19 13.41 -36.18 -3.02
CA PRO A 19 12.78 -34.95 -3.48
C PRO A 19 12.30 -34.21 -2.24
N ALA A 20 12.83 -33.00 -2.02
CA ALA A 20 12.51 -32.20 -0.85
C ALA A 20 11.01 -32.25 -0.64
N ALA A 21 10.58 -32.82 0.49
CA ALA A 21 9.17 -33.06 0.76
C ALA A 21 8.42 -31.76 0.45
N ARG A 22 7.37 -31.84 -0.37
CA ARG A 22 6.58 -30.66 -0.73
C ARG A 22 6.22 -29.96 0.58
N PRO A 23 6.52 -28.66 0.73
CA PRO A 23 6.26 -27.97 1.98
C PRO A 23 4.80 -28.16 2.33
N VAL A 24 4.54 -28.84 3.44
CA VAL A 24 3.18 -29.08 3.93
C VAL A 24 2.60 -27.70 4.23
N PRO A 25 1.43 -27.34 3.66
CA PRO A 25 0.83 -26.06 3.94
C PRO A 25 0.58 -25.96 5.44
N PRO A 26 0.91 -24.82 6.08
CA PRO A 26 0.71 -24.66 7.51
C PRO A 26 -0.79 -24.81 7.84
N PRO A 27 -1.11 -25.23 9.08
CA PRO A 27 -2.50 -25.27 9.56
C PRO A 27 -3.20 -23.94 9.34
N ALA A 28 -4.51 -23.96 9.06
CA ALA A 28 -5.27 -22.74 8.72
C ALA A 28 -5.10 -21.60 9.73
N ASP A 29 -5.03 -21.94 11.01
CA ASP A 29 -4.87 -21.00 12.12
C ASP A 29 -3.49 -20.32 12.10
N VAL A 30 -2.45 -21.10 11.78
CA VAL A 30 -1.07 -20.63 11.63
C VAL A 30 -0.95 -19.75 10.39
N LEU A 31 -1.61 -20.14 9.29
CA LEU A 31 -1.65 -19.34 8.07
C LEU A 31 -2.34 -17.99 8.31
N ALA A 32 -3.44 -17.97 9.07
CA ALA A 32 -4.12 -16.74 9.47
C ALA A 32 -3.24 -15.84 10.35
N GLN A 33 -2.52 -16.42 11.31
CA GLN A 33 -1.55 -15.67 12.12
C GLN A 33 -0.41 -15.10 11.28
N LEU A 34 0.14 -15.88 10.34
CA LEU A 34 1.20 -15.42 9.44
C LEU A 34 0.72 -14.30 8.50
N MET A 35 -0.51 -14.39 8.00
CA MET A 35 -1.12 -13.32 7.21
C MET A 35 -1.30 -12.04 8.04
N LYS A 36 -1.79 -12.16 9.27
CA LYS A 36 -1.93 -11.03 10.19
C LYS A 36 -0.58 -10.37 10.49
N LEU A 37 0.45 -11.15 10.83
CA LEU A 37 1.80 -10.66 11.08
C LEU A 37 2.43 -10.00 9.85
N ARG A 38 2.21 -10.56 8.66
CA ARG A 38 2.62 -9.92 7.40
C ARG A 38 1.93 -8.57 7.21
N ASP A 39 0.63 -8.49 7.47
CA ASP A 39 -0.14 -7.26 7.30
C ASP A 39 0.31 -6.20 8.31
N GLU A 40 0.59 -6.58 9.56
CA GLU A 40 1.16 -5.72 10.60
C GLU A 40 2.58 -5.23 10.23
N MET A 41 3.44 -6.12 9.71
CA MET A 41 4.77 -5.73 9.22
C MET A 41 4.67 -4.79 8.03
N THR A 42 3.76 -5.05 7.08
CA THR A 42 3.55 -4.22 5.89
C THR A 42 3.00 -2.85 6.30
N GLN A 43 2.09 -2.81 7.26
CA GLN A 43 1.54 -1.60 7.85
C GLN A 43 2.63 -0.76 8.51
N SER A 44 3.49 -1.38 9.33
CA SER A 44 4.61 -0.71 10.00
C SER A 44 5.69 -0.25 9.03
N ALA A 45 6.16 -1.13 8.14
CA ALA A 45 7.23 -0.84 7.18
C ALA A 45 6.82 0.16 6.09
N SER A 46 5.55 0.15 5.67
CA SER A 46 5.03 1.12 4.69
C SER A 46 4.50 2.39 5.34
N ASN A 47 4.46 2.48 6.67
CA ASN A 47 3.78 3.51 7.42
C ASN A 47 2.33 3.71 6.89
N GLY A 48 1.62 2.61 6.62
CA GLY A 48 0.27 2.59 6.05
C GLY A 48 0.15 2.95 4.55
N ARG A 49 1.27 3.14 3.81
CA ARG A 49 1.26 3.55 2.40
C ARG A 49 0.68 2.48 1.46
N PHE A 50 0.77 1.20 1.82
CA PHE A 50 0.31 0.10 0.97
C PHE A 50 -1.00 -0.56 1.43
N CYS A 51 -1.47 -0.35 2.66
CA CYS A 51 -2.61 -1.09 3.20
C CYS A 51 -3.98 -0.43 3.01
N ASP A 52 -4.09 0.89 2.81
CA ASP A 52 -5.39 1.58 2.79
C ASP A 52 -5.63 2.40 1.50
N ALA A 53 -6.81 2.25 0.90
CA ALA A 53 -7.20 2.94 -0.33
C ALA A 53 -7.31 4.46 -0.12
N ALA A 54 -7.88 4.89 1.00
CA ALA A 54 -8.02 6.31 1.32
C ALA A 54 -6.65 6.97 1.50
N SER A 55 -5.71 6.28 2.15
CA SER A 55 -4.32 6.73 2.29
C SER A 55 -3.62 6.91 0.94
N ARG A 56 -3.87 6.03 -0.04
CA ARG A 56 -3.33 6.18 -1.40
C ARG A 56 -3.95 7.36 -2.14
N GLU A 57 -5.26 7.54 -2.04
CA GLU A 57 -5.96 8.67 -2.66
C GLU A 57 -5.48 10.00 -2.09
N TRP A 58 -5.37 10.09 -0.76
CA TRP A 58 -4.84 11.26 -0.06
C TRP A 58 -3.43 11.62 -0.55
N ARG A 59 -2.51 10.64 -0.63
CA ARG A 59 -1.13 10.90 -1.11
C ARG A 59 -1.03 11.25 -2.58
N ARG A 60 -1.99 10.87 -3.42
CA ARG A 60 -2.01 11.23 -4.85
C ARG A 60 -2.40 12.68 -5.08
N LEU A 61 -3.10 13.31 -4.13
CA LEU A 61 -3.48 14.71 -4.24
C LEU A 61 -2.24 15.62 -4.12
N PRO A 62 -2.08 16.63 -5.01
CA PRO A 62 -1.04 17.64 -4.86
C PRO A 62 -1.15 18.30 -3.48
N VAL A 63 -0.02 18.67 -2.89
CA VAL A 63 0.02 19.18 -1.51
C VAL A 63 -0.89 20.40 -1.31
N MET A 64 -0.99 21.28 -2.32
CA MET A 64 -1.87 22.45 -2.28
C MET A 64 -3.36 22.08 -2.19
N TRP A 65 -3.77 21.00 -2.84
CA TRP A 65 -5.15 20.51 -2.73
C TRP A 65 -5.43 19.93 -1.35
N ARG A 66 -4.47 19.21 -0.76
CA ARG A 66 -4.57 18.72 0.62
C ARG A 66 -4.68 19.88 1.62
N VAL A 67 -3.84 20.91 1.46
CA VAL A 67 -3.91 22.16 2.25
C VAL A 67 -5.27 22.83 2.10
N ALA A 68 -5.78 22.99 0.87
CA ALA A 68 -7.10 23.59 0.64
C ALA A 68 -8.24 22.82 1.31
N LEU A 69 -8.23 21.48 1.20
CA LEU A 69 -9.22 20.63 1.87
C LEU A 69 -9.17 20.76 3.39
N LEU A 70 -7.96 20.82 3.97
CA LEU A 70 -7.78 21.04 5.42
C LEU A 70 -8.32 22.41 5.85
N MET A 71 -8.05 23.48 5.09
CA MET A 71 -8.59 24.81 5.38
C MET A 71 -10.11 24.84 5.32
N ILE A 72 -10.73 24.21 4.30
CA ILE A 72 -12.19 24.17 4.17
C ILE A 72 -12.81 23.35 5.31
N ALA A 73 -12.14 22.29 5.77
CA ALA A 73 -12.56 21.50 6.91
C ALA A 73 -12.34 22.20 8.27
N GLY A 74 -11.73 23.40 8.28
CA GLY A 74 -11.38 24.11 9.51
C GLY A 74 -10.28 23.41 10.32
N ILE A 75 -9.53 22.48 9.72
CA ILE A 75 -8.51 21.69 10.39
C ILE A 75 -7.17 22.42 10.28
N GLY A 76 -6.49 22.58 11.41
CA GLY A 76 -5.17 23.20 11.45
C GLY A 76 -5.20 24.73 11.52
N ALA A 77 -6.34 25.33 11.89
CA ALA A 77 -6.45 26.79 12.11
C ALA A 77 -5.48 27.33 13.17
N ASP A 78 -5.09 26.48 14.15
CA ASP A 78 -4.09 26.80 15.19
C ASP A 78 -2.68 26.27 14.86
N VAL A 79 -2.50 25.52 13.78
CA VAL A 79 -1.21 24.91 13.46
C VAL A 79 -0.45 25.84 12.53
N GLU A 80 0.62 26.47 13.03
CA GLU A 80 1.47 27.40 12.25
C GLU A 80 2.01 26.82 10.92
N HIS A 81 1.91 25.50 10.72
CA HIS A 81 2.38 24.82 9.52
C HIS A 81 1.34 23.85 8.94
N LEU A 82 0.27 24.37 8.33
CA LEU A 82 -0.74 23.59 7.59
C LEU A 82 -0.12 22.64 6.54
N TYR A 83 1.03 23.01 5.96
CA TYR A 83 1.80 22.16 5.05
C TYR A 83 2.31 20.87 5.71
N THR A 84 2.74 20.95 6.97
CA THR A 84 3.20 19.75 7.69
C THR A 84 2.04 18.81 7.98
N LEU A 85 0.86 19.35 8.30
CA LEU A 85 -0.36 18.56 8.47
C LEU A 85 -0.82 17.94 7.15
N ALA A 86 -0.71 18.68 6.05
CA ALA A 86 -1.05 18.19 4.72
C ALA A 86 -0.12 17.06 4.26
N ASP A 87 1.14 17.02 4.72
CA ASP A 87 2.08 15.96 4.33
C ASP A 87 1.90 14.64 5.10
N ARG A 88 1.20 14.68 6.23
CA ARG A 88 0.93 13.50 7.05
C ARG A 88 0.13 12.44 6.31
N ASN A 89 0.32 11.20 6.74
CA ASN A 89 -0.48 10.11 6.22
C ASN A 89 -1.94 10.26 6.68
N TRP A 90 -2.87 9.79 5.86
CA TRP A 90 -4.31 9.83 6.16
C TRP A 90 -4.64 9.18 7.51
N GLN A 91 -3.93 8.13 7.91
CA GLN A 91 -4.15 7.45 9.20
C GLN A 91 -3.62 8.21 10.42
N GLU A 92 -2.71 9.16 10.22
CA GLU A 92 -2.17 10.02 11.28
C GLU A 92 -3.15 11.15 11.62
N LEU A 93 -4.15 11.40 10.77
CA LEU A 93 -5.25 12.31 11.06
C LEU A 93 -6.23 11.65 12.06
N PRO A 94 -6.58 12.33 13.16
CA PRO A 94 -7.57 11.86 14.12
C PRO A 94 -8.89 11.44 13.45
N PRO A 95 -9.60 10.42 13.97
CA PRO A 95 -10.91 10.01 13.47
C PRO A 95 -11.92 11.15 13.24
N PRO A 96 -12.10 12.16 14.14
CA PRO A 96 -13.03 13.25 13.90
C PRO A 96 -12.62 14.11 12.69
N GLU A 97 -11.33 14.50 12.62
CA GLU A 97 -10.79 15.28 11.49
C GLU A 97 -10.95 14.57 10.14
N ARG A 98 -10.82 13.23 10.13
CA ARG A 98 -11.07 12.44 8.93
C ARG A 98 -12.53 12.49 8.47
N GLU A 99 -13.49 12.55 9.38
CA GLU A 99 -14.90 12.66 8.98
C GLU A 99 -15.23 14.05 8.45
N GLU A 100 -14.68 15.10 9.04
CA GLU A 100 -14.79 16.47 8.51
C GLU A 100 -14.24 16.56 7.08
N LEU A 101 -13.04 16.01 6.84
CA LEU A 101 -12.47 15.94 5.49
C LEU A 101 -13.35 15.15 4.52
N ARG A 102 -13.97 14.05 4.96
CA ARG A 102 -14.91 13.29 4.10
C ARG A 102 -16.14 14.13 3.78
N MET A 103 -16.69 14.87 4.73
CA MET A 103 -17.81 15.77 4.50
C MET A 103 -17.46 16.84 3.47
N VAL A 104 -16.29 17.48 3.61
CA VAL A 104 -15.78 18.46 2.65
C VAL A 104 -15.58 17.84 1.26
N VAL A 105 -15.01 16.64 1.16
CA VAL A 105 -14.83 15.97 -0.14
C VAL A 105 -16.17 15.64 -0.80
N ARG A 106 -17.16 15.17 -0.02
CA ARG A 106 -18.52 14.91 -0.53
C ARG A 106 -19.17 16.19 -1.04
N ASP A 107 -18.98 17.31 -0.34
CA ASP A 107 -19.53 18.60 -0.72
C ASP A 107 -18.83 19.18 -1.95
N ALA A 108 -17.49 19.15 -1.96
CA ALA A 108 -16.67 19.53 -3.11
C ALA A 108 -17.04 18.73 -4.36
N LYS A 109 -17.34 17.43 -4.25
CA LYS A 109 -17.80 16.62 -5.39
C LYS A 109 -19.10 17.16 -6.01
N LYS A 110 -20.04 17.65 -5.20
CA LYS A 110 -21.31 18.22 -5.69
C LYS A 110 -21.08 19.54 -6.43
N HIS A 111 -20.21 20.39 -5.90
CA HIS A 111 -19.98 21.74 -6.43
C HIS A 111 -18.96 21.77 -7.58
N LEU A 112 -17.81 21.11 -7.41
CA LEU A 112 -16.71 21.12 -8.38
C LEU A 112 -17.01 20.25 -9.61
N GLY A 113 -17.87 19.24 -9.50
CA GLY A 113 -18.27 18.41 -10.64
C GLY A 113 -18.94 19.22 -11.76
N GLY A 114 -19.63 20.32 -11.40
CA GLY A 114 -20.25 21.24 -12.36
C GLY A 114 -19.29 22.28 -12.95
N LEU A 115 -18.10 22.46 -12.37
CA LEU A 115 -17.12 23.45 -12.82
C LEU A 115 -16.27 22.99 -14.01
N THR A 116 -16.55 21.81 -14.57
CA THR A 116 -15.89 21.33 -15.80
C THR A 116 -16.06 22.31 -16.96
N ALA A 117 -17.22 22.97 -17.04
CA ALA A 117 -17.48 24.03 -18.02
C ALA A 117 -16.59 25.26 -17.83
N LEU A 118 -16.16 25.56 -16.60
CA LEU A 118 -15.26 26.68 -16.30
C LEU A 118 -13.81 26.40 -16.74
N ALA A 119 -13.42 25.12 -16.76
CA ALA A 119 -12.11 24.69 -17.25
C ALA A 119 -12.09 24.38 -18.76
N ALA A 120 -13.26 24.22 -19.39
CA ALA A 120 -13.37 24.08 -20.82
C ALA A 120 -13.14 25.45 -21.48
N ARG A 121 -12.17 25.55 -22.41
CA ARG A 121 -12.02 26.72 -23.28
C ARG A 121 -13.34 26.89 -24.06
N VAL A 122 -14.12 27.91 -23.71
CA VAL A 122 -15.10 28.51 -24.61
C VAL A 122 -14.35 29.33 -25.64
#